data_AF-A0A1I5CWA0-F1
#
_entry.id   AF-A0A1I5CWA0-F1
#
_cell.length_a   1.000
_cell.length_b   1.000
_cell.length_c   1.000
_cell.angle_alpha   90.00
_cell.angle_beta   90.00
_cell.angle_gamma   90.00
#
_symmetry.space_group_name_H-M   'P 1'
#
loop_
_entity.id
_entity.type
_entity.pdbx_description
1 polymer ?
#
loop_
_entity_poly.entity_id
_entity_poly.type
_entity_poly.pdbx_seq_one_letter_code
_entity_poly.pdbx_strand_id
1 'polypeptide(L)'
;MIEIRRADELGESCRRRTTEVLVRGFAEDFAYFSTDPQTLADAFEHMLLLDRFVVALVDGAPAAVASVTEGDQECFEPERRALQRSLGRWHGLTSYLIIRNQFLGAYDGARPGLAEIGFVTTAPWFQGTGSPPR
;
A
#
# COMPACT_ATOMS: atom_id res chain seq x y z
N MET A 1 -2.37 15.66 17.04
CA MET A 1 -1.05 16.00 16.45
C MET A 1 -0.84 15.17 15.20
N ILE A 2 -0.31 15.76 14.12
CA ILE A 2 0.00 15.01 12.89
C ILE A 2 1.50 14.72 12.88
N GLU A 3 1.85 13.44 12.75
CA GLU A 3 3.22 12.98 12.61
C GLU A 3 3.39 12.26 11.27
N ILE A 4 4.48 12.51 10.57
CA ILE A 4 4.81 11.83 9.31
C ILE A 4 6.04 10.98 9.57
N ARG A 5 5.92 9.66 9.39
CA ARG A 5 7.01 8.70 9.62
C ARG A 5 7.07 7.67 8.52
N ARG A 6 8.26 7.12 8.26
CA ARG A 6 8.39 5.94 7.42
C ARG A 6 7.77 4.74 8.13
N ALA A 7 7.15 3.84 7.38
CA ALA A 7 6.42 2.71 7.95
C ALA A 7 7.34 1.69 8.62
N ASP A 8 8.58 1.55 8.15
CA ASP A 8 9.61 0.69 8.75
C ASP A 8 10.02 1.14 10.16
N GLU A 9 10.05 2.45 10.41
CA GLU A 9 10.33 3.01 11.74
C GLU A 9 9.22 2.75 12.78
N LEU A 10 8.01 2.47 12.32
CA LEU A 10 6.86 2.12 13.16
C LEU A 10 6.81 0.62 13.48
N GLY A 11 7.69 -0.16 12.85
CA GLY A 11 7.82 -1.59 13.03
C GLY A 11 6.70 -2.42 12.40
N GLU A 12 6.86 -3.74 12.50
CA GLU A 12 5.98 -4.73 11.86
C GLU A 12 4.52 -4.63 12.33
N SER A 13 4.28 -4.15 13.56
CA SER A 13 2.93 -3.89 14.08
C SER A 13 2.14 -2.84 13.28
N CYS A 14 2.82 -1.98 12.52
CA CYS A 14 2.19 -0.97 11.68
C CYS A 14 1.79 -1.51 10.30
N ARG A 15 2.40 -2.62 9.85
CA ARG A 15 2.18 -3.17 8.50
C ARG A 15 0.71 -3.37 8.19
N ARG A 16 0.01 -4.12 9.04
CA ARG A 16 -1.43 -4.39 8.86
C ARG A 16 -2.25 -3.13 8.69
N ARG A 17 -2.05 -2.14 9.57
CA ARG A 17 -2.82 -0.89 9.56
C ARG A 17 -2.50 -0.05 8.34
N THR A 18 -1.24 0.01 7.93
CA THR A 18 -0.81 0.67 6.69
C THR A 18 -1.45 0.02 5.48
N THR A 19 -1.46 -1.32 5.42
CA THR A 19 -2.13 -2.07 4.35
C THR A 19 -3.62 -1.78 4.34
N GLU A 20 -4.29 -1.76 5.50
CA GLU A 20 -5.73 -1.46 5.60
C GLU A 20 -6.06 -0.05 5.08
N VAL A 21 -5.24 0.95 5.39
CA VAL A 21 -5.42 2.31 4.84
C VAL A 21 -5.22 2.31 3.32
N LEU A 22 -4.18 1.64 2.83
CA LEU A 22 -3.89 1.52 1.40
C LEU A 22 -5.04 0.87 0.64
N VAL A 23 -5.49 -0.32 1.05
CA VAL A 23 -6.51 -1.07 0.29
C VAL A 23 -7.89 -0.43 0.35
N ARG A 24 -8.22 0.27 1.46
CA ARG A 24 -9.46 1.05 1.55
C ARG A 24 -9.41 2.28 0.66
N GLY A 25 -8.24 2.91 0.58
CA GLY A 25 -8.01 4.09 -0.22
C GLY A 25 -8.08 3.87 -1.73
N PHE A 26 -7.77 2.64 -2.17
CA PHE A 26 -7.81 2.19 -3.56
C PHE A 26 -8.84 1.08 -3.77
N ALA A 27 -9.92 1.07 -2.97
CA ALA A 27 -10.90 -0.01 -2.99
C ALA A 27 -11.56 -0.20 -4.36
N GLU A 28 -11.76 0.89 -5.13
CA GLU A 28 -12.30 0.83 -6.49
C GLU A 28 -11.31 0.22 -7.47
N ASP A 29 -10.05 0.66 -7.44
CA ASP A 29 -8.96 0.13 -8.28
C ASP A 29 -8.68 -1.35 -7.97
N PHE A 30 -8.84 -1.75 -6.70
CA PHE A 30 -8.60 -3.11 -6.23
C PHE A 30 -9.83 -4.02 -6.28
N ALA A 31 -11.00 -3.51 -6.69
CA ALA A 31 -12.24 -4.27 -6.76
C ALA A 31 -12.15 -5.51 -7.69
N TYR A 32 -11.22 -5.49 -8.66
CA TYR A 32 -10.91 -6.67 -9.49
C TYR A 32 -10.35 -7.85 -8.67
N PHE A 33 -9.55 -7.57 -7.64
CA PHE A 33 -8.92 -8.58 -6.78
C PHE A 33 -9.85 -9.06 -5.68
N SER A 34 -10.65 -8.18 -5.09
CA SER A 34 -11.73 -8.52 -4.17
C SER A 34 -12.51 -7.24 -3.85
N THR A 35 -13.80 -7.38 -3.58
CA THR A 35 -14.62 -6.28 -3.05
C THR A 35 -14.59 -6.21 -1.53
N ASP A 36 -14.03 -7.23 -0.86
CA ASP A 36 -13.86 -7.25 0.60
C ASP A 36 -12.50 -6.64 1.00
N PRO A 37 -12.48 -5.50 1.72
CA PRO A 37 -11.25 -4.85 2.16
C PRO A 37 -10.39 -5.71 3.10
N GLN A 38 -10.99 -6.65 3.84
CA GLN A 38 -10.22 -7.55 4.72
C GLN A 38 -9.45 -8.59 3.89
N THR A 39 -10.12 -9.21 2.93
CA THR A 39 -9.47 -10.09 1.94
C THR A 39 -8.37 -9.37 1.17
N LEU A 40 -8.59 -8.11 0.77
CA LEU A 40 -7.55 -7.29 0.14
C LEU A 40 -6.36 -7.05 1.08
N ALA A 41 -6.63 -6.68 2.34
CA ALA A 41 -5.56 -6.48 3.32
C ALA A 41 -4.74 -7.76 3.51
N ASP A 42 -5.38 -8.92 3.67
CA ASP A 42 -4.71 -10.23 3.79
C ASP A 42 -3.89 -10.60 2.54
N ALA A 43 -4.30 -10.13 1.37
CA ALA A 43 -3.60 -10.36 0.11
C ALA A 43 -2.43 -9.40 -0.13
N PHE A 44 -2.47 -8.20 0.46
CA PHE A 44 -1.47 -7.15 0.22
C PHE A 44 -0.44 -7.06 1.35
N GLU A 45 -0.79 -7.43 2.59
CA GLU A 45 0.04 -7.21 3.77
C GLU A 45 1.47 -7.74 3.63
N HIS A 46 1.62 -8.98 3.18
CA HIS A 46 2.93 -9.63 3.05
C HIS A 46 3.82 -9.01 1.99
N MET A 47 3.25 -8.30 1.01
CA MET A 47 4.00 -7.75 -0.10
C MET A 47 4.40 -6.28 0.08
N LEU A 48 3.90 -5.57 1.09
CA LEU A 48 4.31 -4.18 1.31
C LEU A 48 5.79 -4.09 1.71
N LEU A 49 6.58 -3.29 1.00
CA LEU A 49 7.94 -2.96 1.42
C LEU A 49 7.90 -1.70 2.30
N LEU A 50 7.88 -1.87 3.63
CA LEU A 50 7.63 -0.77 4.59
C LEU A 50 8.61 0.40 4.48
N ASP A 51 9.84 0.15 4.03
CA ASP A 51 10.85 1.16 3.75
C ASP A 51 10.51 2.08 2.56
N ARG A 52 9.47 1.71 1.78
CA ARG A 52 8.91 2.44 0.64
C ARG A 52 7.60 3.13 0.96
N PHE A 53 7.12 3.08 2.20
CA PHE A 53 5.88 3.74 2.60
C PHE A 53 6.13 4.79 3.67
N VAL A 54 5.48 5.94 3.50
CA VAL A 54 5.39 7.01 4.49
C VAL A 54 3.95 7.07 5.00
N VAL A 55 3.78 7.09 6.31
CA VAL A 55 2.49 7.09 6.99
C VAL A 55 2.31 8.42 7.71
N ALA A 56 1.17 9.06 7.47
CA ALA A 56 0.71 10.16 8.31
C ALA A 56 -0.12 9.60 9.45
N LEU A 57 0.30 9.85 10.68
CA LEU A 57 -0.41 9.48 11.90
C LEU A 57 -1.19 10.69 12.42
N VAL A 58 -2.48 10.51 12.68
CA VAL A 58 -3.30 11.47 13.45
C VAL A 58 -3.53 10.84 14.81
N ASP A 59 -3.01 11.47 15.86
CA ASP A 59 -3.13 10.99 17.25
C ASP A 59 -2.67 9.53 17.43
N GLY A 60 -1.57 9.17 16.74
CA GLY A 60 -0.97 7.84 16.78
C GLY A 60 -1.63 6.78 15.88
N ALA A 61 -2.70 7.13 15.15
CA ALA A 61 -3.39 6.23 14.22
C ALA A 61 -3.06 6.56 12.75
N PRO A 62 -2.77 5.57 11.89
CA PRO A 62 -2.59 5.78 10.46
C PRO A 62 -3.82 6.43 9.81
N ALA A 63 -3.62 7.65 9.32
CA ALA A 63 -4.63 8.47 8.68
C ALA A 63 -4.40 8.61 7.18
N ALA A 64 -3.15 8.53 6.74
CA ALA A 64 -2.80 8.52 5.32
C ALA A 64 -1.56 7.66 5.07
N VAL A 65 -1.43 7.14 3.86
CA VAL A 65 -0.24 6.44 3.40
C VAL A 65 0.16 6.96 2.04
N ALA A 66 1.46 7.13 1.85
CA ALA A 66 2.09 7.42 0.58
C ALA A 66 3.17 6.37 0.27
N SER A 67 3.22 5.82 -0.95
CA SER A 67 4.40 5.06 -1.40
C SER A 67 5.42 6.03 -2.00
N VAL A 68 6.68 5.88 -1.60
CA VAL A 68 7.80 6.67 -2.11
C VAL A 68 8.87 5.72 -2.61
N THR A 69 9.13 5.78 -3.92
CA THR A 69 10.14 4.98 -4.61
C THR A 69 11.11 5.91 -5.33
N GLU A 70 12.35 5.47 -5.54
CA GLU A 70 13.37 6.21 -6.29
C GLU A 70 13.99 5.27 -7.33
N GLY A 71 14.16 5.72 -8.57
CA GLY A 71 14.79 4.89 -9.59
C GLY A 71 13.92 3.68 -9.98
N ASP A 72 14.54 2.50 -10.04
CA ASP A 72 13.93 1.22 -10.36
C ASP A 72 13.31 0.51 -9.14
N GLN A 73 13.15 1.21 -8.02
CA GLN A 73 12.64 0.63 -6.79
C GLN A 73 11.17 0.25 -6.89
N GLU A 74 10.89 -0.98 -6.47
CA GLU A 74 9.55 -1.53 -6.38
C GLU A 74 8.97 -1.25 -4.99
N CYS A 75 7.66 -0.99 -4.89
CA CYS A 75 6.98 -0.79 -3.60
C CYS A 75 6.32 -2.07 -3.06
N PHE A 76 6.20 -3.11 -3.88
CA PHE A 76 5.64 -4.40 -3.53
C PHE A 76 6.59 -5.55 -3.85
N GLU A 77 6.55 -6.61 -3.04
CA GLU A 77 7.22 -7.88 -3.31
C GLU A 77 6.20 -9.03 -3.24
N PRO A 78 5.40 -9.25 -4.31
CA PRO A 78 4.27 -10.18 -4.27
C PRO A 78 4.73 -11.64 -4.21
N GLU A 79 4.40 -12.35 -3.13
CA GLU A 79 4.53 -13.81 -3.07
C GLU A 79 3.30 -14.53 -3.64
N ARG A 80 3.49 -15.30 -4.72
CA ARG A 80 2.40 -16.07 -5.37
C ARG A 80 1.62 -16.96 -4.40
N ARG A 81 2.31 -17.67 -3.50
CA ARG A 81 1.66 -18.61 -2.58
C ARG A 81 0.79 -17.87 -1.56
N ALA A 82 1.22 -16.72 -1.09
CA ALA A 82 0.42 -15.90 -0.17
C ALA A 82 -0.84 -15.36 -0.87
N LEU A 83 -0.71 -14.82 -2.09
CA LEU A 83 -1.88 -14.39 -2.88
C LEU A 83 -2.87 -15.53 -3.16
N GLN A 84 -2.37 -16.74 -3.45
CA GLN A 84 -3.24 -17.91 -3.65
C GLN A 84 -3.95 -18.38 -2.37
N ARG A 85 -3.40 -18.09 -1.18
CA ARG A 85 -4.06 -18.39 0.10
C ARG A 85 -5.21 -17.42 0.35
N SER A 86 -5.01 -16.13 0.10
CA SER A 86 -6.00 -15.09 0.38
C SER A 86 -7.10 -15.01 -0.70
N LEU A 87 -6.75 -15.17 -1.98
CA LEU A 87 -7.67 -15.01 -3.12
C LEU A 87 -8.09 -16.34 -3.78
N GLY A 88 -7.53 -17.46 -3.32
CA GLY A 88 -7.73 -18.77 -3.96
C GLY A 88 -6.76 -19.03 -5.12
N ARG A 89 -6.71 -20.29 -5.59
CA ARG A 89 -5.63 -20.78 -6.48
C ARG A 89 -5.56 -20.09 -7.85
N TRP A 90 -6.70 -19.97 -8.54
CA TRP A 90 -6.76 -19.40 -9.89
C TRP A 90 -6.73 -17.88 -9.84
N HIS A 91 -7.55 -17.27 -8.99
CA HIS A 91 -7.64 -15.82 -8.86
C HIS A 91 -6.39 -15.21 -8.21
N GLY A 92 -5.77 -15.90 -7.25
CA GLY A 92 -4.47 -15.51 -6.72
C GLY A 92 -3.33 -15.62 -7.74
N LEU A 93 -3.40 -16.56 -8.70
CA LEU A 93 -2.44 -16.65 -9.79
C LEU A 93 -2.59 -15.50 -10.79
N THR A 94 -3.83 -15.19 -11.22
CA THR A 94 -4.09 -14.05 -12.11
C THR A 94 -3.71 -12.73 -11.45
N SER A 95 -4.02 -12.58 -10.16
CA SER A 95 -3.66 -11.39 -9.37
C SER A 95 -2.15 -11.22 -9.26
N TYR A 96 -1.41 -12.30 -9.00
CA TYR A 96 0.06 -12.28 -8.99
C TYR A 96 0.65 -11.78 -10.31
N LEU A 97 0.14 -12.27 -11.45
CA LEU A 97 0.61 -11.85 -12.77
C LEU A 97 0.28 -10.39 -13.07
N ILE A 98 -0.91 -9.93 -12.68
CA ILE A 98 -1.34 -8.55 -12.86
C ILE A 98 -0.47 -7.61 -12.03
N ILE A 99 -0.29 -7.90 -10.73
CA ILE A 99 0.53 -7.08 -9.84
C ILE A 99 1.96 -7.00 -10.37
N ARG A 100 2.52 -8.14 -10.81
CA ARG A 100 3.84 -8.21 -11.42
C ARG A 100 3.98 -7.51 -12.76
N ASN A 101 2.90 -7.27 -13.48
CA ASN A 101 2.97 -6.56 -14.75
C ASN A 101 2.67 -5.07 -14.60
N GLN A 102 1.86 -4.67 -13.62
CA GLN A 102 1.43 -3.28 -13.45
C GLN A 102 2.22 -2.49 -12.41
N PHE A 103 2.74 -3.15 -11.37
CA PHE A 103 3.41 -2.49 -10.25
C PHE A 103 4.89 -2.87 -10.11
N LEU A 104 5.37 -3.81 -10.93
CA LEU A 104 6.76 -4.25 -10.98
C LEU A 104 7.30 -3.93 -12.38
N GLY A 105 8.03 -2.84 -12.48
CA GLY A 105 8.57 -2.30 -13.72
C GLY A 105 9.05 -0.87 -13.50
N ALA A 106 10.36 -0.65 -13.65
CA ALA A 106 10.95 0.67 -13.53
C ALA A 106 10.27 1.64 -14.51
N TYR A 107 9.87 2.81 -14.04
CA TYR A 107 9.50 3.90 -14.93
C TYR A 107 10.69 4.19 -15.85
N ASP A 108 10.50 4.19 -17.18
CA ASP A 108 11.59 4.36 -18.17
C ASP A 108 12.39 5.67 -18.01
N GLY A 109 11.85 6.64 -17.26
CA GLY A 109 12.51 7.90 -16.92
C GLY A 109 13.20 7.94 -15.55
N ALA A 110 13.23 6.84 -14.80
CA ALA A 110 13.71 6.82 -13.43
C ALA A 110 15.22 7.10 -13.35
N ARG A 111 15.61 7.99 -12.44
CA ARG A 111 17.00 8.43 -12.26
C ARG A 111 17.32 8.53 -10.77
N PRO A 112 18.57 8.24 -10.36
CA PRO A 112 19.01 8.55 -9.00
C PRO A 112 18.75 10.02 -8.67
N GLY A 113 18.13 10.28 -7.52
CA GLY A 113 17.71 11.60 -7.04
C GLY A 113 16.28 12.03 -7.42
N LEU A 114 15.52 11.21 -8.16
CA LEU A 114 14.11 11.49 -8.48
C LEU A 114 13.20 10.55 -7.68
N ALA A 115 12.60 11.09 -6.61
CA ALA A 115 11.59 10.39 -5.84
C ALA A 115 10.22 10.47 -6.54
N GLU A 116 9.57 9.32 -6.67
CA GLU A 116 8.21 9.18 -7.18
C GLU A 116 7.26 8.92 -6.03
N ILE A 117 6.10 9.60 -6.05
CA ILE A 117 5.00 9.32 -5.14
C ILE A 117 3.97 8.51 -5.92
N GLY A 118 3.88 7.22 -5.64
CA GLY A 118 3.04 6.29 -6.41
C GLY A 118 1.59 6.27 -5.93
N PHE A 119 1.36 5.71 -4.74
CA PHE A 119 0.04 5.66 -4.11
C PHE A 119 -0.03 6.76 -3.06
N VAL A 120 -1.07 7.60 -3.10
CA VAL A 120 -1.41 8.51 -1.99
C VAL A 120 -2.86 8.31 -1.64
N THR A 121 -3.13 7.93 -0.40
CA THR A 121 -4.51 7.84 0.06
C THR A 121 -4.67 8.15 1.53
N THR A 122 -5.87 8.58 1.89
CA THR A 122 -6.29 8.89 3.26
C THR A 122 -7.34 7.87 3.68
N ALA A 123 -7.30 7.47 4.96
CA ALA A 123 -8.30 6.57 5.48
C ALA A 123 -9.69 7.21 5.33
N PRO A 124 -10.75 6.45 4.99
CA PRO A 124 -12.05 7.03 4.65
C PRO A 124 -12.64 7.94 5.73
N TRP A 125 -12.35 7.66 7.00
CA TRP A 125 -12.77 8.46 8.15
C TRP A 125 -11.99 9.78 8.34
N PHE A 126 -10.94 10.01 7.55
CA PHE A 126 -10.17 11.26 7.46
C PHE A 126 -10.20 11.88 6.05
N GLN A 127 -11.06 11.39 5.15
CA GLN A 127 -11.23 11.99 3.82
C GLN A 127 -11.97 13.34 3.93
N GLY A 128 -11.53 14.33 3.16
CA GLY A 128 -12.09 15.70 3.18
C GLY A 128 -11.58 16.60 4.32
N THR A 129 -10.70 16.09 5.19
CA THR A 129 -10.07 16.85 6.28
C THR A 129 -8.61 17.14 5.93
N GLY A 130 -8.35 18.22 5.18
CA GLY A 130 -7.04 18.88 5.19
C GLY A 130 -6.67 19.50 6.56
N SER A 131 -7.34 19.09 7.63
CA SER A 131 -7.28 19.63 8.99
C SER A 131 -7.73 18.54 9.97
N PRO A 132 -7.04 18.29 11.10
CA PRO A 132 -7.43 17.23 12.03
C PRO A 132 -8.82 17.49 12.64
N PRO A 133 -9.56 16.45 13.06
CA PRO A 133 -10.80 16.64 13.80
C PRO A 133 -10.53 17.33 15.14
N ARG A 134 -11.48 18.17 15.57
CA ARG A 134 -11.45 18.91 16.84
C ARG A 134 -11.75 18.03 18.04
#